data_AF-A0A1K0FF48-F1
#
_entry.id   AF-A0A1K0FF48-F1
#
_cell.length_a   1.000
_cell.length_b   1.000
_cell.length_c   1.000
_cell.angle_alpha   90.00
_cell.angle_beta   90.00
_cell.angle_gamma   90.00
#
_symmetry.space_group_name_H-M   'P 1'
#
loop_
_entity.id
_entity.type
_entity.pdbx_description
1 polymer ?
#
loop_
_entity_poly.entity_id
_entity_poly.type
_entity_poly.pdbx_seq_one_letter_code
_entity_poly.pdbx_strand_id
1 'polypeptide(L)' 'MTLSTWSWTTTTLCGTNVGDGYGLLRVQQLRPAGSVEFMEIRPGTTTCIERWWSGVDINAMNVSSSPLTVRTY' A
#
# COMPACT_ATOMS: atom_id res chain seq x y z
N MET A 1 0.31 -4.43 -7.72
CA MET A 1 -0.81 -5.36 -7.49
C MET A 1 -2.09 -4.59 -7.23
N THR A 2 -3.24 -5.11 -7.61
CA THR A 2 -4.56 -4.52 -7.29
C THR A 2 -5.11 -5.16 -6.01
N LEU A 3 -5.65 -4.35 -5.12
CA LEU A 3 -6.16 -4.73 -3.80
C LEU A 3 -7.54 -4.11 -3.60
N SER A 4 -8.49 -4.92 -3.15
CA SER A 4 -9.84 -4.46 -2.86
C SER A 4 -9.93 -3.79 -1.49
N THR A 5 -10.86 -2.85 -1.38
CA THR A 5 -11.10 -2.06 -0.18
C THR A 5 -12.56 -2.17 0.26
N TRP A 6 -12.82 -1.90 1.53
CA TRP A 6 -14.15 -1.92 2.09
C TRP A 6 -14.95 -0.67 1.67
N SER A 7 -16.21 -0.86 1.27
CA SER A 7 -17.08 0.25 0.86
C SER A 7 -17.73 1.00 2.03
N TRP A 8 -17.73 0.42 3.23
CA TRP A 8 -18.38 0.98 4.43
C TRP A 8 -17.45 1.21 5.62
N THR A 9 -16.15 0.86 5.53
CA THR A 9 -15.19 1.05 6.60
C THR A 9 -13.79 1.30 6.06
N THR A 10 -12.86 1.76 6.91
CA THR A 10 -11.44 1.85 6.58
C THR A 10 -10.89 0.49 6.14
N THR A 11 -9.92 0.52 5.24
CA THR A 11 -9.10 -0.64 4.90
C THR A 11 -7.69 -0.36 5.38
N THR A 12 -7.05 -1.36 5.96
CA THR A 12 -5.67 -1.23 6.43
C THR A 12 -4.76 -1.87 5.41
N LEU A 13 -3.93 -1.07 4.73
CA LEU A 13 -2.90 -1.55 3.83
C LEU A 13 -1.57 -1.59 4.57
N CYS A 14 -0.99 -2.78 4.72
CA CYS A 14 0.32 -2.96 5.32
C CYS A 14 1.34 -3.42 4.27
N GLY A 15 2.49 -2.77 4.27
CA GLY A 15 3.68 -3.21 3.55
C GLY A 15 4.75 -3.65 4.54
N THR A 16 5.29 -4.85 4.33
CA THR A 16 6.41 -5.39 5.10
C THR A 16 7.65 -5.44 4.22
N ASN A 17 8.73 -4.81 4.68
CA ASN A 17 10.02 -4.85 4.00
C ASN A 17 10.84 -6.03 4.55
N VAL A 18 11.12 -6.99 3.67
CA VAL A 18 11.90 -8.21 3.99
C VAL A 18 13.35 -8.11 3.50
N GLY A 19 13.76 -6.96 2.97
CA GLY A 19 15.12 -6.68 2.56
C GLY A 19 15.85 -5.72 3.50
N ASP A 20 17.11 -5.46 3.14
CA ASP A 20 18.05 -4.66 3.93
C ASP A 20 18.09 -3.17 3.54
N GLY A 21 17.46 -2.80 2.41
CA GLY A 21 17.35 -1.42 1.93
C GLY A 21 16.01 -0.77 2.28
N TYR A 22 15.92 0.55 2.14
CA TYR A 22 14.63 1.24 2.27
C TYR A 22 13.67 0.80 1.17
N GLY A 23 12.41 0.60 1.55
CA GLY A 23 11.32 0.23 0.69
C GLY A 23 10.45 1.44 0.38
N LEU A 24 9.91 1.50 -0.84
CA LEU A 24 8.96 2.54 -1.23
C LEU A 24 7.78 1.91 -1.97
N LEU A 25 6.60 2.02 -1.37
CA LEU A 25 5.36 1.54 -1.94
C LEU A 25 4.54 2.72 -2.46
N ARG A 26 4.21 2.68 -3.75
CA ARG A 26 3.30 3.62 -4.39
C ARG A 26 1.88 3.07 -4.30
N VAL A 27 0.95 3.84 -3.75
CA VAL A 27 -0.46 3.48 -3.57
C VAL A 27 -1.34 4.46 -4.34
N GLN A 28 -2.30 3.96 -5.12
CA GLN A 28 -3.21 4.81 -5.90
C GLN A 28 -4.58 4.17 -6.07
N GLN A 29 -5.67 4.91 -5.88
CA GLN A 29 -7.01 4.47 -6.27
C GLN A 29 -7.13 4.32 -7.79
N LEU A 30 -7.76 3.25 -8.27
CA LEU A 30 -7.85 2.95 -9.68
C LEU A 30 -8.90 3.79 -10.42
N ARG A 31 -10.14 3.88 -9.91
CA ARG A 31 -11.24 4.57 -10.59
C ARG A 31 -12.21 5.26 -9.60
N PRO A 32 -12.36 6.60 -9.66
CA PRO A 32 -11.53 7.52 -10.43
C PRO A 32 -10.06 7.41 -10.01
N ALA A 33 -9.13 7.72 -10.93
CA ALA A 33 -7.70 7.71 -10.62
C ALA A 33 -7.45 8.75 -9.52
N GLY A 34 -7.21 8.27 -8.30
CA GLY A 34 -7.04 9.13 -7.13
C GLY A 34 -5.62 9.67 -7.03
N SER A 35 -5.41 10.45 -5.98
CA SER A 35 -4.08 10.90 -5.57
C SER A 35 -3.15 9.71 -5.36
N VAL A 36 -1.90 9.87 -5.78
CA VAL A 36 -0.83 8.91 -5.52
C VAL A 36 -0.27 9.20 -4.13
N GLU A 37 -0.15 8.16 -3.33
CA GLU A 37 0.50 8.19 -2.02
C GLU A 37 1.76 7.32 -2.05
N PHE A 38 2.76 7.73 -1.28
CA PHE A 38 4.00 6.97 -1.14
C PHE A 38 4.18 6.60 0.32
N MET A 39 4.41 5.30 0.56
CA MET A 39 4.69 4.76 1.88
C MET A 39 6.12 4.27 1.91
N GLU A 40 6.96 4.94 2.69
CA GLU A 40 8.32 4.50 2.98
C GLU A 40 8.28 3.41 4.06
N ILE A 41 9.06 2.35 3.85
CA ILE A 41 9.11 1.18 4.73
C ILE A 41 10.55 0.87 5.05
N ARG A 42 10.93 1.02 6.32
CA ARG A 42 12.29 0.77 6.78
C ARG A 42 12.65 -0.72 6.64
N PRO A 43 13.95 -1.06 6.47
CA PRO A 43 14.40 -2.45 6.43
C PRO A 43 13.89 -3.26 7.63
N GLY A 44 13.38 -4.47 7.38
CA GLY A 44 12.90 -5.37 8.43
C GLY A 44 11.64 -4.91 9.19
N THR A 45 10.95 -3.85 8.72
CA THR A 45 9.77 -3.31 9.40
C THR A 45 8.48 -3.51 8.59
N THR A 46 7.34 -3.34 9.27
CA THR A 46 6.03 -3.21 8.63
C THR A 46 5.51 -1.80 8.86
N THR A 47 5.09 -1.14 7.79
CA THR A 47 4.37 0.15 7.83
C THR A 47 2.97 -0.07 7.31
N CYS A 48 1.97 0.51 7.97
CA CYS A 48 0.58 0.43 7.52
C CYS A 48 0.00 1.83 7.32
N ILE A 49 -0.85 1.95 6.31
CA ILE A 49 -1.76 3.08 6.14
C ILE A 49 -3.19 2.58 6.34
N GLU A 50 -3.97 3.32 7.11
CA GLU A 50 -5.38 3.03 7.31
C GLU A 50 -6.19 4.19 6.76
N ARG A 51 -7.03 3.88 5.76
CA ARG A 51 -7.83 4.89 5.09
C ARG A 51 -9.10 4.27 4.53
N TRP A 52 -10.15 5.07 4.44
CA TRP A 52 -11.33 4.70 3.67
C TRP A 52 -11.16 5.14 2.21
N TRP A 53 -11.15 4.17 1.31
CA TRP A 53 -11.10 4.39 -0.14
C TRP A 53 -12.47 4.27 -0.82
N SER A 54 -13.56 4.36 -0.03
CA SER A 54 -14.94 4.30 -0.55
C SER A 54 -15.26 3.04 -1.36
N GLY A 55 -14.60 1.91 -1.06
CA GLY A 55 -14.76 0.65 -1.79
C GLY A 55 -14.12 0.66 -3.18
N VAL A 56 -13.30 1.68 -3.49
CA VAL A 56 -12.53 1.73 -4.73
C VAL A 56 -11.28 0.89 -4.58
N ASP A 57 -11.07 -0.02 -5.53
CA ASP A 57 -9.84 -0.81 -5.60
C ASP A 57 -8.61 0.11 -5.70
N ILE A 58 -7.55 -0.26 -4.97
CA ILE A 58 -6.28 0.43 -4.98
C ILE A 58 -5.22 -0.40 -5.69
N ASN A 59 -4.28 0.28 -6.32
CA ASN A 59 -3.05 -0.32 -6.80
C ASN A 59 -1.93 -0.03 -5.80
N ALA A 60 -1.27 -1.07 -5.32
CA ALA A 60 -0.06 -0.98 -4.54
C ALA A 60 1.11 -1.52 -5.36
N MET A 61 2.09 -0.68 -5.67
CA MET A 61 3.23 -1.03 -6.49
C MET A 61 4.52 -0.74 -5.74
N ASN A 62 5.39 -1.74 -5.61
CA ASN A 62 6.74 -1.53 -5.14
C ASN A 62 7.53 -0.78 -6.20
N VAL A 63 8.01 0.42 -5.87
CA VAL A 63 8.82 1.28 -6.74
C VAL A 63 10.27 1.38 -6.24
N SER A 64 10.63 0.61 -5.22
CA SER A 64 11.99 0.47 -4.70
C SER A 64 12.65 -0.82 -5.17
N SER A 65 13.98 -0.89 -4.99
CA SER A 65 14.77 -2.12 -5.23
C SER A 65 14.65 -3.15 -4.11
N SER A 66 14.13 -2.76 -2.94
CA SER A 66 13.99 -3.66 -1.78
C SER A 66 12.75 -4.55 -1.93
N PRO A 67 12.82 -5.85 -1.59
CA PRO A 67 11.67 -6.75 -1.65
C PRO A 67 10.60 -6.36 -0.61
N LEU A 68 9.38 -6.11 -1.09
CA LEU A 68 8.22 -5.75 -0.27
C LEU A 68 7.11 -6.79 -0.39
N THR A 69 6.52 -7.14 0.74
CA THR A 69 5.25 -7.90 0.81
C THR A 69 4.12 -6.93 1.16
N VAL A 70 2.97 -7.04 0.50
CA VAL A 70 1.85 -6.10 0.69
C VAL A 70 0.55 -6.87 0.93
N ARG A 71 -0.24 -6.42 1.91
CA ARG A 71 -1.54 -7.03 2.29
C ARG A 71 -2.55 -5.96 2.73
N THR A 72 -3.83 -6.23 2.49
CA THR A 72 -4.96 -5.46 3.04
C THR A 72 -5.72 -6.25 4.10
N TYR A 73 -6.33 -5.54 5.05
CA TYR A 73 -7.24 -6.05 6.07
C TYR A 73 -8.55 -5.24 6.06
#